data_AF-A0A926EBF9-F1
#
_entry.id   AF-A0A926EBF9-F1
#
_cell.length_a   1.000
_cell.length_b   1.000
_cell.length_c   1.000
_cell.angle_alpha   90.00
_cell.angle_beta   90.00
_cell.angle_gamma   90.00
#
_symmetry.space_group_name_H-M   'P 1'
#
loop_
_entity.id
_entity.type
_entity.pdbx_description
1 polymer ?
#
loop_
_entity_poly.entity_id
_entity_poly.type
_entity_poly.pdbx_seq_one_letter_code
_entity_poly.pdbx_strand_id
1 'polypeptide(L)' 'MTTALFLLRCTEIGISIADLDLLTIGLVMDMWTEKGNDGVAYDKVASQEDFDRF' A
#
# COMPACT_ATOMS: atom_id res chain seq x y z
N MET A 1 8.99 3.85 12.24
CA MET A 1 8.55 2.43 12.16
C MET A 1 9.67 1.55 12.71
N THR A 2 9.38 0.58 13.58
CA THR A 2 10.37 -0.41 14.01
C THR A 2 10.28 -1.66 13.13
N THR A 3 11.33 -2.47 13.06
CA THR A 3 11.34 -3.71 12.25
C THR A 3 10.23 -4.67 12.65
N ALA A 4 9.95 -4.83 13.94
CA ALA A 4 8.86 -5.68 14.43
C ALA A 4 7.48 -5.18 13.96
N LEU A 5 7.26 -3.86 14.01
CA LEU A 5 6.02 -3.27 13.51
C LEU A 5 5.89 -3.41 11.98
N PHE A 6 6.99 -3.25 11.24
CA PHE A 6 7.01 -3.43 9.79
C PHE A 6 6.61 -4.86 9.39
N LEU A 7 7.21 -5.87 10.02
CA LEU A 7 6.87 -7.28 9.75
C LEU A 7 5.42 -7.60 10.10
N LEU A 8 4.90 -7.04 11.20
CA LEU A 8 3.48 -7.15 11.52
C LEU A 8 2.62 -6.57 10.40
N ARG A 9 2.93 -5.36 9.91
CA ARG A 9 2.19 -4.74 8.79
C ARG A 9 2.23 -5.59 7.53
N CYS A 10 3.38 -6.20 7.19
CA CYS A 10 3.48 -7.13 6.07
C CYS A 10 2.47 -8.28 6.19
N THR A 11 2.40 -8.90 7.37
CA THR A 11 1.46 -10.02 7.60
C THR A 11 -0.01 -9.58 7.61
N GLU A 12 -0.32 -8.38 8.12
CA GLU A 12 -1.68 -7.83 8.13
C GLU A 12 -2.23 -7.52 6.74
N ILE A 13 -1.36 -7.32 5.75
CA ILE A 13 -1.73 -7.12 4.33
C ILE A 13 -1.54 -8.37 3.48
N GLY A 14 -1.25 -9.51 4.12
CA GLY A 14 -1.16 -10.80 3.45
C GLY A 14 0.15 -11.04 2.71
N ILE A 15 1.20 -10.24 2.98
CA ILE A 15 2.53 -10.46 2.42
C ILE A 15 3.26 -11.47 3.29
N SER A 16 3.67 -12.59 2.67
CA SER A 16 4.54 -13.55 3.33
C SER A 16 5.92 -12.95 3.55
N ILE A 17 6.56 -13.28 4.68
CA ILE A 17 7.93 -12.84 4.97
C ILE A 17 8.91 -13.34 3.88
N ALA A 18 8.63 -14.50 3.27
CA ALA A 18 9.45 -15.05 2.19
C ALA A 18 9.43 -14.17 0.92
N ASP A 19 8.34 -13.43 0.68
CA ASP A 19 8.19 -12.59 -0.51
C ASP A 19 8.88 -11.23 -0.35
N LEU A 20 9.37 -10.90 0.85
CA LEU A 20 10.05 -9.62 1.12
C LEU A 20 11.37 -9.48 0.36
N ASP A 21 11.97 -10.57 -0.13
CA ASP A 21 13.17 -10.51 -0.99
C ASP A 21 12.86 -9.89 -2.37
N LEU A 22 11.60 -9.90 -2.77
CA LEU A 22 11.13 -9.33 -4.04
C LEU A 22 10.62 -7.89 -3.90
N LEU A 23 10.47 -7.40 -2.68
CA LEU A 23 9.78 -6.14 -2.40
C LEU A 23 10.69 -5.17 -1.67
N THR A 24 10.65 -3.90 -2.07
CA THR A 24 11.31 -2.85 -1.31
C THR A 24 10.45 -2.46 -0.11
N ILE A 25 11.10 -1.97 0.96
CA ILE A 25 10.39 -1.42 2.13
C ILE A 25 9.40 -0.33 1.69
N GLY A 26 9.78 0.52 0.73
CA GLY A 26 8.92 1.58 0.18
C GLY A 26 7.63 1.02 -0.40
N LEU A 27 7.72 0.01 -1.28
CA LEU A 27 6.55 -0.60 -1.91
C LEU A 27 5.59 -1.22 -0.88
N VAL A 28 6.13 -1.88 0.15
CA VAL A 28 5.30 -2.42 1.25
C VAL A 28 4.59 -1.32 2.03
N MET A 29 5.28 -0.20 2.28
CA MET A 29 4.70 0.96 2.96
C MET A 29 3.62 1.65 2.12
N ASP A 30 3.79 1.70 0.80
CA ASP A 30 2.80 2.27 -0.12
C ASP A 30 1.54 1.40 -0.15
N MET A 31 1.67 0.08 -0.26
CA MET A 31 0.53 -0.85 -0.18
C MET A 31 -0.19 -0.78 1.18
N TRP A 32 0.57 -0.66 2.28
CA TRP A 32 0.00 -0.47 3.61
C TRP A 32 -0.81 0.84 3.70
N THR A 33 -0.28 1.91 3.12
CA THR A 33 -0.95 3.22 3.08
C THR A 33 -2.22 3.15 2.24
N GLU A 34 -2.15 2.51 1.08
CA GLU A 34 -3.30 2.35 0.18
C GLU A 34 -4.42 1.54 0.82
N LYS A 35 -4.10 0.45 1.52
CA LYS A 35 -5.09 -0.28 2.32
C LYS A 35 -5.74 0.61 3.40
N GLY A 36 -4.99 1.52 4.00
CA GLY A 36 -5.54 2.50 4.94
C GLY A 36 -6.49 3.50 4.29
N ASN A 37 -6.27 3.79 3.00
CA ASN A 37 -7.08 4.69 2.20
C ASN A 37 -8.37 4.07 1.67
N ASP A 38 -8.51 2.74 1.66
CA ASP A 38 -9.72 2.03 1.18
C ASP A 38 -11.03 2.53 1.82
N GLY A 39 -10.97 3.03 3.05
CA GLY A 39 -12.13 3.56 3.79
C GLY A 39 -12.34 5.07 3.66
N VAL A 40 -11.49 5.78 2.92
CA VAL A 40 -11.49 7.24 2.86
C VAL A 40 -12.43 7.71 1.75
N ALA A 41 -13.42 8.55 2.12
CA ALA A 41 -14.24 9.26 1.16
C ALA A 41 -13.48 10.51 0.67
N TYR A 42 -12.98 10.47 -0.55
CA TYR A 42 -12.31 11.59 -1.18
C TYR A 42 -13.33 12.55 -1.82
N ASP A 43 -13.17 13.85 -1.60
CA ASP A 43 -14.01 14.88 -2.24
C ASP A 43 -13.88 14.89 -3.77
N LYS A 44 -12.73 14.40 -4.27
CA LYS A 44 -12.44 14.28 -5.69
C LYS A 44 -11.74 12.95 -5.95
N VAL A 45 -12.32 12.15 -6.84
CA VAL A 45 -11.73 10.90 -7.34
C VAL A 45 -11.34 11.12 -8.80
N ALA A 46 -10.17 10.61 -9.20
CA ALA A 46 -9.75 10.66 -10.59
C ALA A 46 -10.74 9.89 -11.48
N SER A 47 -11.19 10.52 -12.55
CA SER A 47 -12.06 9.91 -13.55
C SER A 47 -11.25 9.20 -14.64
N GLN A 48 -11.92 8.37 -15.45
CA GLN A 48 -11.28 7.78 -16.63
C GLN A 48 -10.74 8.85 -17.59
N GLU A 49 -11.46 9.98 -17.73
CA GLU A 49 -11.02 11.10 -18.58
C GLU A 49 -9.70 11.73 -18.08
N ASP A 50 -9.45 11.72 -16.77
CA ASP A 50 -8.18 12.22 -16.22
C ASP A 50 -7.01 11.29 -16.58
N PHE A 51 -7.25 9.97 -16.61
CA PHE A 51 -6.24 8.97 -17.02
C PHE A 51 -5.97 9.01 -18.53
N ASP A 52 -7.00 9.18 -19.35
CA ASP A 52 -6.88 9.22 -20.81
C ASP A 52 -6.12 10.45 -21.34
N ARG A 53 -5.88 11.46 -20.49
CA ARG A 53 -5.14 12.69 -20.79
C ARG A 53 -3.64 12.61 -20.48
N PHE A 54 -3.17 11.50 -19.91
CA PHE A 54 -1.77 11.27 -19.54
C PHE A 54 -1.03 10.51 -20.64
#